data_AF-A0A536S0Q9-F1
#
_entry.id   AF-A0A536S0Q9-F1
#
_cell.length_a   1.000
_cell.length_b   1.000
_cell.length_c   1.000
_cell.angle_alpha   90.00
_cell.angle_beta   90.00
_cell.angle_gamma   90.00
#
_symmetry.space_group_name_H-M   'P 1'
#
loop_
_entity.id
_entity.type
_entity.pdbx_description
1 polymer ?
#
loop_
_entity_poly.entity_id
_entity_poly.type
_entity_poly.pdbx_seq_one_letter_code
_entity_poly.pdbx_strand_id
1 'polypeptide(L)'
;MSELEPAPPVDRPVDPLFSHAASPFVRTEAPAPVAFASPPDMPQFNPAATLLTYKTQIQFGLAVLAYLMVLVGSVTVVQGNPEAQWKYLVAVMPVVPAGVVIWLTVRALGRLDEVQKRTQMQALGFSMVATGLITFGYGFLEGVGLPHLNSTYVLPLMAVL
;
A
#
# COMPACT_ATOMS: atom_id res chain seq x y z
N MET A 1 58.24 -62.71 -12.96
CA MET A 1 58.95 -62.46 -14.23
C MET A 1 58.02 -61.59 -15.06
N SER A 2 58.22 -60.28 -15.02
CA SER A 2 57.35 -59.30 -15.68
C SER A 2 57.89 -59.07 -17.08
N GLU A 3 57.15 -59.50 -18.11
CA GLU A 3 57.50 -59.20 -19.49
C GLU A 3 57.17 -57.73 -19.77
N LEU A 4 58.20 -56.94 -20.07
CA LEU A 4 58.08 -55.56 -20.52
C LEU A 4 57.60 -55.57 -21.98
N GLU A 5 56.43 -55.00 -22.25
CA GLU A 5 55.94 -54.77 -23.60
C GLU A 5 56.85 -53.76 -24.33
N PRO A 6 57.24 -53.99 -25.59
CA PRO A 6 58.18 -53.11 -26.28
C PRO A 6 57.52 -51.77 -26.64
N ALA A 7 58.26 -50.67 -26.44
CA ALA A 7 57.79 -49.33 -26.77
C ALA A 7 57.49 -49.19 -28.28
N PRO A 8 56.42 -48.46 -28.66
CA PRO A 8 56.03 -48.31 -30.07
C PRO A 8 57.09 -47.51 -30.86
N PRO A 9 57.21 -47.74 -32.19
CA PRO A 9 58.22 -47.09 -33.02
C PRO A 9 58.00 -45.58 -33.14
N VAL A 10 59.10 -44.81 -33.10
CA VAL A 10 59.15 -43.34 -33.03
C VAL A 10 58.69 -42.62 -34.32
N ASP A 11 58.59 -43.33 -35.45
CA ASP A 11 58.38 -42.72 -36.78
C ASP A 11 56.95 -42.79 -37.32
N ARG A 12 55.93 -42.92 -36.46
CA ARG A 12 54.55 -42.74 -36.93
C ARG A 12 54.25 -41.24 -37.00
N PRO A 13 53.88 -40.68 -38.18
CA PRO A 13 53.46 -39.30 -38.27
C PRO A 13 52.31 -39.09 -37.28
N VAL A 14 52.47 -38.11 -36.38
CA VAL A 14 51.42 -37.75 -35.43
C VAL A 14 50.29 -37.16 -36.25
N ASP A 15 49.22 -37.93 -36.46
CA ASP A 15 48.02 -37.46 -37.16
C ASP A 15 47.44 -36.31 -36.32
N PRO A 16 47.49 -35.05 -36.81
CA PRO A 16 47.02 -33.94 -36.01
C PRO A 16 45.52 -34.14 -35.79
N LEU A 17 45.08 -34.18 -34.53
CA LEU A 17 43.68 -34.29 -34.07
C LEU A 17 42.68 -33.30 -34.72
N PHE A 18 43.17 -32.42 -35.59
CA PHE A 18 42.43 -31.37 -36.30
C PHE A 18 42.29 -31.65 -37.81
N SER A 19 42.79 -32.78 -38.33
CA SER A 19 42.66 -33.19 -39.75
C SER A 19 41.30 -33.86 -40.07
N HIS A 20 40.56 -34.31 -39.06
CA HIS A 20 39.24 -34.90 -39.23
C HIS A 20 38.16 -33.83 -39.47
N ALA A 21 37.43 -33.95 -40.59
CA ALA A 21 36.30 -33.10 -40.97
C ALA A 21 35.08 -33.15 -40.01
N ALA A 22 35.17 -33.90 -38.91
CA ALA A 22 34.20 -33.97 -37.83
C ALA A 22 34.74 -33.28 -36.55
N SER A 23 35.36 -32.11 -36.70
CA SER A 23 35.72 -31.27 -35.56
C SER A 23 34.44 -30.88 -34.81
N PRO A 24 34.33 -31.12 -33.50
CA PRO A 24 33.17 -30.70 -32.71
C PRO A 24 33.02 -29.16 -32.65
N PHE A 25 34.00 -28.43 -33.18
CA PHE A 25 34.02 -26.98 -33.28
C PHE A 25 33.71 -26.46 -34.68
N VAL A 26 33.66 -27.33 -35.70
CA VAL A 26 33.22 -26.95 -37.05
C VAL A 26 31.70 -27.07 -37.09
N ARG A 27 31.04 -25.94 -36.89
CA ARG A 27 29.59 -25.80 -36.95
C ARG A 27 29.14 -25.95 -38.41
N THR A 28 28.72 -27.15 -38.82
CA THR A 28 28.30 -27.47 -40.21
C THR A 28 26.88 -27.02 -40.57
N GLU A 29 26.10 -26.54 -39.60
CA GLU A 29 24.73 -26.06 -39.82
C GLU A 29 24.51 -24.71 -39.12
N ALA A 30 23.82 -23.79 -39.80
CA ALA A 30 23.35 -22.57 -39.15
C ALA A 30 22.41 -22.98 -38.00
N PRO A 31 22.57 -22.43 -36.77
CA PRO A 31 21.66 -22.75 -35.68
C PRO A 31 20.23 -22.47 -36.13
N ALA A 32 19.31 -23.41 -35.85
CA ALA A 32 17.89 -23.16 -36.05
C ALA A 32 17.54 -21.80 -35.44
N PRO A 33 16.83 -20.91 -36.16
CA PRO A 33 16.53 -19.58 -35.65
C PRO A 33 15.77 -19.73 -34.33
N VAL A 34 16.46 -19.47 -33.23
CA VAL A 34 15.85 -19.37 -31.92
C VAL A 34 14.96 -18.15 -31.97
N ALA A 35 13.64 -18.36 -31.92
CA ALA A 35 12.69 -17.28 -31.75
C ALA A 35 13.02 -16.62 -30.40
N PHE A 36 13.79 -15.54 -30.43
CA PHE A 36 13.96 -14.69 -29.27
C PHE A 36 12.56 -14.27 -28.85
N ALA A 37 12.19 -14.55 -27.59
CA ALA A 37 10.95 -14.03 -27.05
C ALA A 37 10.95 -12.53 -27.32
N SER A 38 9.93 -12.06 -28.05
CA SER A 38 9.76 -10.63 -28.29
C SER A 38 9.84 -9.91 -26.94
N PRO A 39 10.46 -8.71 -26.87
CA PRO A 39 10.49 -7.94 -25.64
C PRO A 39 9.09 -7.92 -25.03
N PRO A 40 8.93 -8.18 -23.72
CA PRO A 40 7.62 -8.14 -23.09
C PRO A 40 6.95 -6.81 -23.44
N ASP A 41 5.66 -6.86 -23.76
CA ASP A 41 4.89 -5.65 -24.07
C ASP A 41 5.19 -4.58 -23.01
N MET A 42 5.76 -3.46 -23.47
CA MET A 42 6.03 -2.33 -22.58
C MET A 42 4.71 -1.97 -21.89
N PRO A 43 4.70 -1.78 -20.56
CA PRO A 43 3.47 -1.52 -19.83
C PRO A 43 2.72 -0.35 -20.48
N GLN A 44 1.59 -0.67 -21.11
CA GLN A 44 0.74 0.33 -21.74
C GLN A 44 0.18 1.21 -20.62
N PHE A 45 0.62 2.46 -20.56
CA PHE A 45 0.14 3.42 -19.58
C PHE A 45 -1.34 3.70 -19.85
N ASN A 46 -2.23 3.03 -19.12
CA ASN A 46 -3.67 3.25 -19.22
C ASN A 46 -4.11 4.19 -18.09
N PRO A 47 -4.29 5.50 -18.33
CA PRO A 47 -4.64 6.46 -17.29
C PRO A 47 -5.99 6.13 -16.62
N ALA A 48 -6.90 5.45 -17.32
CA ALA A 48 -8.17 5.01 -16.76
C ALA A 48 -8.02 3.84 -15.77
N ALA A 49 -7.02 2.97 -15.96
CA ALA A 49 -6.71 1.88 -15.03
C ALA A 49 -6.14 2.43 -13.71
N THR A 50 -5.33 3.48 -13.77
CA THR A 50 -4.80 4.18 -12.59
C THR A 50 -5.91 4.73 -11.70
N LEU A 51 -6.95 5.35 -12.29
CA LEU A 51 -8.10 5.87 -11.55
C LEU A 51 -8.93 4.76 -10.89
N LEU A 52 -9.03 3.59 -11.53
CA LEU A 52 -9.73 2.44 -10.96
C LEU A 52 -9.01 1.90 -9.70
N THR A 53 -7.68 1.90 -9.71
CA THR A 53 -6.85 1.50 -8.57
C THR A 53 -7.10 2.39 -7.35
N TYR A 54 -7.21 3.71 -7.57
CA TYR A 54 -7.42 4.68 -6.48
C TYR A 54 -8.88 4.95 -6.12
N LYS A 55 -9.85 4.27 -6.75
CA LYS A 55 -11.29 4.48 -6.52
C LYS A 55 -11.67 4.49 -5.03
N THR A 56 -11.09 3.59 -4.24
CA THR A 56 -11.38 3.49 -2.79
C THR A 56 -10.86 4.71 -2.03
N GLN A 57 -9.67 5.22 -2.38
CA GLN A 57 -9.08 6.39 -1.75
C GLN A 57 -9.87 7.66 -2.13
N ILE A 58 -10.31 7.77 -3.38
CA ILE A 58 -11.16 8.87 -3.83
C ILE A 58 -12.52 8.84 -3.11
N GLN A 59 -13.14 7.67 -2.98
CA GLN A 59 -14.39 7.51 -2.23
C GLN A 59 -14.24 7.90 -0.76
N PHE A 60 -13.13 7.51 -0.14
CA PHE A 60 -12.79 7.91 1.23
C PHE A 60 -12.60 9.43 1.34
N GLY A 61 -11.80 10.02 0.45
CA GLY A 61 -11.57 11.47 0.42
C GLY A 61 -12.86 12.27 0.21
N LEU A 62 -13.74 11.82 -0.68
CA LEU A 62 -15.06 12.41 -0.89
C LEU A 62 -15.97 12.24 0.33
N ALA A 63 -15.93 11.09 1.01
CA ALA A 63 -16.70 10.87 2.23
C ALA A 63 -16.25 11.81 3.36
N VAL A 64 -14.93 11.98 3.54
CA VAL A 64 -14.37 12.94 4.51
C VAL A 64 -14.75 14.37 4.14
N LEU A 65 -14.64 14.74 2.86
CA LEU A 65 -15.05 16.08 2.39
C LEU A 65 -16.55 16.34 2.66
N ALA A 66 -17.41 15.37 2.33
CA ALA A 66 -18.85 15.45 2.59
C ALA A 66 -19.13 15.57 4.10
N TYR A 67 -18.45 14.78 4.93
CA TYR A 67 -18.52 14.91 6.38
C TYR A 67 -18.18 16.33 6.86
N LEU A 68 -17.05 16.89 6.40
CA LEU A 68 -16.62 18.23 6.78
C LEU A 68 -17.63 19.30 6.31
N MET A 69 -18.16 19.18 5.09
CA MET A 69 -19.18 20.10 4.58
C MET A 69 -20.47 20.06 5.42
N VAL A 70 -20.95 18.86 5.76
CA VAL A 70 -22.15 18.69 6.59
C VAL A 70 -21.90 19.20 8.01
N LEU A 71 -20.71 18.93 8.58
CA LEU A 71 -20.33 19.40 9.90
C LEU A 71 -20.31 20.93 9.96
N VAL A 72 -19.59 21.57 9.05
CA VAL A 72 -19.49 23.04 8.98
C VAL A 72 -20.88 23.64 8.73
N GLY A 73 -21.66 23.10 7.79
CA GLY A 73 -23.02 23.56 7.51
C GLY A 73 -23.98 23.40 8.69
N SER A 74 -23.89 22.29 9.42
CA SER A 74 -24.69 22.07 10.63
C SER A 74 -24.37 23.10 11.70
N VAL A 75 -23.07 23.32 11.98
CA VAL A 75 -22.63 24.26 13.02
C VAL A 75 -23.04 25.69 12.68
N THR A 76 -22.86 26.13 11.43
CA THR A 76 -23.24 27.50 11.01
C THR A 76 -24.73 27.73 11.09
N VAL A 77 -25.55 26.75 10.67
CA VAL A 77 -27.01 26.84 10.72
C VAL A 77 -27.53 26.89 12.16
N VAL A 78 -26.97 26.06 13.06
CA VAL A 78 -27.32 26.04 14.48
C VAL A 78 -26.92 27.34 15.18
N GLN A 79 -25.72 27.87 14.88
CA GLN A 79 -25.26 29.15 15.44
C GLN A 79 -26.09 30.34 14.95
N GLY A 80 -26.57 30.32 13.69
CA GLY A 80 -27.45 31.35 13.15
C GLY A 80 -28.90 31.29 13.65
N ASN A 81 -29.34 30.17 14.24
CA ASN A 81 -30.72 29.95 14.68
C ASN A 81 -30.77 29.37 16.12
N PRO A 82 -30.28 30.10 17.14
CA PRO A 82 -30.10 29.55 18.48
C PRO A 82 -31.41 29.17 19.17
N GLU A 83 -32.53 29.80 18.84
CA GLU A 83 -33.85 29.52 19.46
C GLU A 83 -34.68 28.49 18.68
N ALA A 84 -34.21 28.01 17.53
CA ALA A 84 -34.95 27.05 16.73
C ALA A 84 -35.11 25.71 17.45
N GLN A 85 -36.34 25.17 17.45
CA GLN A 85 -36.64 23.85 18.03
C GLN A 85 -35.97 22.70 17.28
N TRP A 86 -35.73 22.85 15.97
CA TRP A 86 -35.11 21.84 15.11
C TRP A 86 -33.56 21.79 15.21
N LYS A 87 -32.93 22.69 15.99
CA LYS A 87 -31.46 22.78 16.11
C LYS A 87 -30.80 21.46 16.51
N TYR A 88 -31.46 20.66 17.34
CA TYR A 88 -30.94 19.36 17.79
C TYR A 88 -30.87 18.34 16.65
N LEU A 89 -31.86 18.35 15.75
CA LEU A 89 -31.85 17.47 14.57
C LEU A 89 -30.70 17.82 13.63
N VAL A 90 -30.50 19.12 13.40
CA VAL A 90 -29.39 19.60 12.56
C VAL A 90 -28.04 19.32 13.23
N ALA A 91 -27.91 19.52 14.54
CA ALA A 91 -26.67 19.25 15.27
C ALA A 91 -26.20 17.78 15.18
N VAL A 92 -27.13 16.83 15.02
CA VAL A 92 -26.83 15.39 14.91
C VAL A 92 -26.59 14.94 13.46
N MET A 93 -26.95 15.75 12.45
CA MET A 93 -26.72 15.42 11.04
C MET A 93 -25.30 14.92 10.70
N PRO A 94 -24.21 15.49 11.25
CA PRO A 94 -22.85 15.05 10.93
C PRO A 94 -22.51 13.62 11.38
N VAL A 95 -23.34 13.01 12.25
CA VAL A 95 -23.14 11.63 12.70
C VAL A 95 -23.32 10.62 11.56
N VAL A 96 -24.23 10.88 10.63
CA VAL A 96 -24.47 10.00 9.48
C VAL A 96 -23.23 9.89 8.57
N PRO A 97 -22.65 10.99 8.05
CA PRO A 97 -21.44 10.90 7.25
C PRO A 97 -20.23 10.40 8.06
N ALA A 98 -20.14 10.68 9.37
CA ALA A 98 -19.11 10.09 10.22
C ALA A 98 -19.21 8.55 10.25
N GLY A 99 -20.42 8.00 10.35
CA GLY A 99 -20.66 6.56 10.26
C GLY A 99 -20.22 5.95 8.93
N VAL A 100 -20.43 6.65 7.81
CA VAL A 100 -19.96 6.23 6.48
C VAL A 100 -18.44 6.17 6.43
N VAL A 101 -17.74 7.18 6.97
CA VAL A 101 -16.28 7.20 7.05
C VAL A 101 -15.77 6.00 7.85
N ILE A 102 -16.36 5.73 9.02
CA ILE A 102 -16.00 4.57 9.86
C ILE A 102 -16.19 3.26 9.08
N TRP A 103 -17.34 3.09 8.42
CA TRP A 103 -17.63 1.89 7.63
C TRP A 103 -16.62 1.68 6.49
N LEU A 104 -16.27 2.75 5.77
CA LEU A 104 -15.25 2.71 4.72
C LEU A 104 -13.87 2.34 5.27
N THR A 105 -13.48 2.89 6.42
CA THR A 105 -12.22 2.56 7.09
C THR A 105 -12.16 1.08 7.48
N VAL A 106 -13.20 0.56 8.16
CA VAL A 106 -13.26 -0.86 8.55
C VAL A 106 -13.22 -1.78 7.33
N ARG A 107 -13.97 -1.42 6.28
CA ARG A 107 -13.95 -2.15 5.00
C ARG A 107 -12.56 -2.12 4.34
N ALA A 108 -11.85 -0.99 4.40
CA ALA A 108 -10.50 -0.87 3.87
C ALA A 108 -9.52 -1.74 4.66
N LEU A 109 -9.57 -1.70 6.00
CA LEU A 109 -8.74 -2.53 6.88
C LEU A 109 -8.93 -4.03 6.63
N GLY A 110 -10.18 -4.48 6.41
CA GLY A 110 -10.49 -5.88 6.14
C GLY A 110 -9.96 -6.40 4.80
N ARG A 111 -9.52 -5.52 3.89
CA ARG A 111 -8.97 -5.88 2.57
C ARG A 111 -7.44 -5.85 2.52
N LEU A 112 -6.79 -5.45 3.62
CA LEU A 112 -5.34 -5.41 3.72
C LEU A 112 -4.77 -6.82 3.85
N ASP A 113 -3.53 -6.99 3.41
CA ASP A 113 -2.75 -8.18 3.73
C ASP A 113 -2.37 -8.21 5.23
N GLU A 114 -1.86 -9.34 5.71
CA GLU A 114 -1.56 -9.52 7.13
C GLU A 114 -0.47 -8.56 7.64
N VAL A 115 0.53 -8.25 6.82
CA VAL A 115 1.65 -7.37 7.19
C VAL A 115 1.16 -5.93 7.33
N GLN A 116 0.41 -5.44 6.34
CA GLN A 116 -0.21 -4.11 6.33
C GLN A 116 -1.23 -3.98 7.44
N LYS A 117 -2.07 -5.01 7.67
CA LYS A 117 -3.04 -5.02 8.76
C LYS A 117 -2.36 -4.91 10.12
N ARG A 118 -1.27 -5.66 10.36
CA ARG A 118 -0.47 -5.54 11.59
C ARG A 118 0.07 -4.11 11.77
N THR A 119 0.69 -3.54 10.75
CA THR A 119 1.23 -2.17 10.81
C THR A 119 0.13 -1.15 11.09
N GLN A 120 -1.03 -1.26 10.42
CA GLN A 120 -2.15 -0.35 10.64
C GLN A 120 -2.75 -0.50 12.05
N MET A 121 -2.86 -1.72 12.57
CA MET A 121 -3.32 -1.95 13.94
C MET A 121 -2.34 -1.37 14.98
N GLN A 122 -1.03 -1.44 14.72
CA GLN A 122 -0.01 -0.81 15.57
C GLN A 122 -0.12 0.72 15.52
N ALA A 123 -0.32 1.30 14.34
CA ALA A 123 -0.52 2.73 14.17
C ALA A 123 -1.80 3.22 14.88
N LEU A 124 -2.92 2.51 14.70
CA LEU A 124 -4.18 2.81 15.40
C LEU A 124 -4.04 2.68 16.92
N GLY A 125 -3.35 1.64 17.40
CA GLY A 125 -3.09 1.47 18.82
C GLY A 125 -2.24 2.60 19.39
N PHE A 126 -1.16 2.99 18.69
CA PHE A 126 -0.33 4.13 19.06
C PHE A 126 -1.15 5.42 19.11
N SER A 127 -1.89 5.71 18.05
CA SER A 127 -2.72 6.90 17.94
C SER A 127 -3.78 7.00 19.05
N MET A 128 -4.45 5.89 19.35
CA MET A 128 -5.43 5.81 20.43
C MET A 128 -4.79 6.10 21.80
N VAL A 129 -3.63 5.48 22.10
CA VAL A 129 -2.94 5.69 23.37
C VAL A 129 -2.36 7.11 23.47
N ALA A 130 -1.76 7.63 22.39
CA ALA A 130 -1.23 8.99 22.33
C ALA A 130 -2.35 10.04 22.51
N THR A 131 -3.49 9.83 21.86
CA THR A 131 -4.67 10.68 22.03
C THR A 131 -5.19 10.62 23.47
N GLY A 132 -5.29 9.41 24.05
CA GLY A 132 -5.67 9.23 25.45
C GLY A 132 -4.73 9.96 26.41
N LEU A 133 -3.42 9.88 26.18
CA LEU A 133 -2.41 10.57 26.98
C LEU A 133 -2.56 12.09 26.89
N ILE A 134 -2.76 12.63 25.68
CA ILE A 134 -2.94 14.08 25.47
C ILE A 134 -4.24 14.57 26.11
N THR A 135 -5.35 13.84 25.90
CA THR A 135 -6.67 14.24 26.40
C THR A 135 -6.78 14.11 27.91
N PHE A 136 -6.20 13.08 28.52
CA PHE A 136 -6.09 12.99 29.99
C PHE A 136 -5.15 14.04 30.56
N GLY A 137 -4.00 14.27 29.92
CA GLY A 137 -3.09 15.34 30.28
C GLY A 137 -3.82 16.69 30.32
N TYR A 138 -4.58 16.98 29.28
CA TYR A 138 -5.40 18.19 29.22
C TYR A 138 -6.50 18.23 30.30
N GLY A 139 -7.18 17.11 30.57
CA GLY A 139 -8.18 17.03 31.62
C GLY A 139 -7.62 17.33 33.02
N PHE A 140 -6.39 16.91 33.34
CA PHE A 140 -5.73 17.31 34.59
C PHE A 140 -5.46 18.81 34.64
N LEU A 141 -5.09 19.38 33.49
CA LEU A 141 -4.85 20.80 33.30
C LEU A 141 -6.14 21.63 33.48
N GLU A 142 -7.29 21.14 33.00
CA GLU A 142 -8.62 21.74 33.27
C GLU A 142 -8.90 21.79 34.79
N GLY A 143 -8.48 20.77 35.54
CA GLY A 143 -8.61 20.73 37.00
C GLY A 143 -7.85 21.82 37.75
N VAL A 144 -6.86 22.46 37.11
CA VAL A 144 -6.08 23.58 37.67
C VAL A 144 -6.60 24.96 37.18
N GLY A 145 -7.60 24.97 36.30
CA GLY A 145 -8.30 26.19 35.85
C GLY A 145 -8.19 26.53 34.36
N LEU A 146 -7.69 25.61 33.51
CA LEU A 146 -7.74 25.79 32.05
C LEU A 146 -9.19 25.68 31.52
N PRO A 147 -9.50 26.34 30.39
CA PRO A 147 -10.85 26.34 29.82
C PRO A 147 -11.24 24.93 29.36
N HIS A 148 -12.53 24.59 29.50
CA HIS A 148 -13.04 23.30 29.05
C HIS A 148 -12.94 23.15 27.52
N LEU A 149 -12.35 22.05 27.07
CA LEU A 149 -12.36 21.66 25.66
C LEU A 149 -13.54 20.75 25.34
N ASN A 150 -14.11 20.96 24.16
CA ASN A 150 -15.19 20.11 23.66
C ASN A 150 -14.64 18.72 23.28
N SER A 151 -15.25 17.66 23.78
CA SER A 151 -14.88 16.26 23.47
C SER A 151 -14.97 15.92 21.98
N THR A 152 -15.61 16.75 21.16
CA THR A 152 -15.65 16.63 19.70
C THR A 152 -14.24 16.65 19.07
N TYR A 153 -13.24 17.25 19.74
CA TYR A 153 -11.85 17.30 19.24
C TYR A 153 -11.06 15.99 19.43
N VAL A 154 -11.55 15.05 20.23
CA VAL A 154 -10.83 13.80 20.53
C VAL A 154 -10.65 12.94 19.27
N LEU A 155 -11.73 12.77 18.50
CA LEU A 155 -11.71 11.93 17.30
C LEU A 155 -10.84 12.49 16.17
N PRO A 156 -10.88 13.80 15.81
CA PRO A 156 -9.95 14.35 14.81
C PRO A 156 -8.50 14.35 15.30
N LEU A 157 -8.25 14.51 16.61
CA LEU A 157 -6.89 14.38 17.16
C LEU A 157 -6.34 12.96 16.94
N MET A 158 -7.15 11.94 17.23
CA MET A 158 -6.80 10.54 16.95
C MET A 158 -6.66 10.27 15.45
N ALA A 159 -7.39 10.95 14.57
CA ALA A 159 -7.21 10.74 13.13
C ALA A 159 -5.88 11.30 12.60
N VAL A 160 -5.27 12.27 13.30
CA VAL A 160 -4.03 12.94 12.89
C VAL A 160 -2.78 12.28 13.46
N LEU A 161 -2.86 11.70 14.66
CA LEU A 161 -1.81 10.91 15.31
C LEU A 161 -1.65 9.53 14.67
#